data_AF-M5G2J8-F1
#
_entry.id   AF-M5G2J8-F1
#
_cell.length_a   1.000
_cell.length_b   1.000
_cell.length_c   1.000
_cell.angle_alpha   90.00
_cell.angle_beta   90.00
_cell.angle_gamma   90.00
#
_symmetry.space_group_name_H-M   'P 1'
#
loop_
_entity.id
_entity.type
_entity.pdbx_description
1 polymer ?
#
loop_
_entity_poly.entity_id
_entity_poly.type
_entity_poly.pdbx_seq_one_letter_code
_entity_poly.pdbx_strand_id
1 'polypeptide(L)'
;MTPGGSNGLNTPLKMRSGDRSTAISPALKPILPGGLSAEAVQHLSLKSNYQNILEGRASDLGITLGSDGHGGMEVRKTSHKAAEQKRRDSLKAGFDDLRLLLPPITIDPEEGGEHIPGTAPPRGPARNVPPGGEDHPNRGVSKLALLRHSNEYIVKLSKRIERRDAVL
;
A
#
# COMPACT_ATOMS: atom_id res chain seq x y z
N MET A 1 -47.52 -21.81 26.64
CA MET A 1 -47.02 -21.62 28.01
C MET A 1 -45.50 -21.61 27.94
N THR A 2 -44.89 -20.46 28.22
CA THR A 2 -43.44 -20.24 28.50
C THR A 2 -43.06 -20.88 29.86
N PRO A 3 -41.80 -20.86 30.37
CA PRO A 3 -40.58 -20.15 29.93
C PRO A 3 -39.27 -20.99 30.03
N GLY A 4 -38.12 -20.37 29.71
CA GLY A 4 -36.82 -20.96 30.06
C GLY A 4 -35.61 -20.21 29.50
N GLY A 5 -35.43 -18.94 29.87
CA GLY A 5 -34.22 -18.19 29.56
C GLY A 5 -33.04 -18.63 30.44
N SER A 6 -31.83 -18.59 29.88
CA SER A 6 -30.59 -18.56 30.66
C SER A 6 -29.69 -17.44 30.15
N ASN A 7 -29.63 -16.38 30.95
CA ASN A 7 -28.58 -15.36 30.92
C ASN A 7 -27.35 -15.92 31.64
N GLY A 8 -26.19 -15.86 31.00
CA GLY A 8 -24.92 -16.33 31.56
C GLY A 8 -23.75 -15.44 31.16
N LEU A 9 -23.75 -14.21 31.68
CA LEU A 9 -22.58 -13.44 32.13
C LEU A 9 -21.33 -13.43 31.23
N ASN A 10 -21.22 -12.35 30.43
CA ASN A 10 -19.94 -11.80 30.02
C ASN A 10 -19.10 -11.47 31.27
N THR A 11 -17.93 -12.08 31.42
CA THR A 11 -16.89 -11.61 32.32
C THR A 11 -15.73 -11.04 31.49
N PRO A 12 -15.26 -9.82 31.75
CA PRO A 12 -14.10 -9.28 31.06
C PRO A 12 -12.84 -9.96 31.60
N LEU A 13 -12.11 -10.66 30.72
CA LEU A 13 -10.76 -11.14 30.99
C LEU A 13 -9.87 -9.93 31.31
N LYS A 14 -9.53 -9.81 32.59
CA LYS A 14 -8.60 -8.82 33.12
C LYS A 14 -7.21 -9.09 32.54
N MET A 15 -6.85 -8.40 31.45
CA MET A 15 -5.48 -8.41 30.96
C MET A 15 -4.57 -7.74 31.99
N ARG A 16 -3.76 -8.57 32.66
CA ARG A 16 -2.67 -8.11 33.51
C ARG A 16 -1.54 -7.62 32.60
N SER A 17 -1.19 -6.35 32.74
CA SER A 17 -0.03 -5.76 32.12
C SER A 17 1.25 -6.35 32.71
N GLY A 18 2.18 -6.72 31.83
CA GLY A 18 3.56 -7.01 32.18
C GLY A 18 3.87 -8.50 32.30
N ASP A 19 4.29 -9.10 31.17
CA ASP A 19 5.63 -9.66 31.11
C ASP A 19 6.08 -9.75 29.64
N ARG A 20 7.02 -8.90 29.23
CA ARG A 20 7.75 -9.08 27.95
C ARG A 20 8.95 -9.97 28.23
N SER A 21 8.69 -11.21 28.66
CA SER A 21 9.68 -12.26 28.56
C SER A 21 9.59 -12.85 27.16
N THR A 22 10.69 -12.81 26.42
CA THR A 22 10.91 -13.60 25.21
C THR A 22 10.85 -15.08 25.60
N ALA A 23 9.64 -15.61 25.75
CA ALA A 23 9.40 -17.02 25.99
C ALA A 23 9.68 -17.77 24.68
N ILE A 24 10.94 -18.11 24.46
CA ILE A 24 11.31 -19.18 23.54
C ILE A 24 10.77 -20.46 24.17
N SER A 25 9.56 -20.85 23.78
CA SER A 25 8.87 -22.04 24.29
C SER A 25 9.68 -23.29 23.91
N PRO A 26 10.22 -24.06 24.88
CA PRO A 26 11.14 -25.16 24.58
C PRO A 26 10.43 -26.48 24.26
N ALA A 27 9.11 -26.49 24.03
CA ALA A 27 8.32 -27.71 23.94
C ALA A 27 7.26 -27.71 22.82
N LEU A 28 7.55 -27.10 21.67
CA LEU A 28 6.72 -27.31 20.48
C LEU A 28 7.06 -28.66 19.85
N LYS A 29 6.15 -29.63 20.01
CA LYS A 29 6.24 -30.89 19.27
C LYS A 29 5.94 -30.61 17.78
N PRO A 30 6.81 -31.02 16.84
CA PRO A 30 6.56 -30.84 15.42
C PRO A 30 5.26 -31.55 15.01
N ILE A 31 4.33 -30.83 14.37
CA ILE A 31 3.03 -31.35 13.94
C ILE A 31 3.14 -32.10 12.58
N LEU A 32 4.34 -32.17 11.99
CA LEU A 32 4.54 -32.83 10.71
C LEU A 32 4.62 -34.36 10.85
N PRO A 33 3.83 -35.14 10.09
CA PRO A 33 3.99 -36.59 10.05
C PRO A 33 5.40 -36.93 9.53
N GLY A 34 6.21 -37.57 10.36
CA GLY A 34 7.61 -37.94 10.04
C GLY A 34 8.69 -36.96 10.52
N GLY A 35 8.32 -35.78 11.05
CA GLY A 35 9.29 -34.77 11.48
C GLY A 35 10.09 -34.13 10.33
N LEU A 36 10.85 -33.09 10.64
CA LEU A 36 11.82 -32.50 9.71
C LEU A 36 13.21 -33.11 9.97
N SER A 37 14.01 -33.34 8.93
CA SER A 37 15.39 -33.81 9.10
C SER A 37 16.23 -32.77 9.86
N ALA A 38 17.27 -33.21 10.57
CA ALA A 38 18.17 -32.31 11.30
C ALA A 38 18.81 -31.26 10.37
N GLU A 39 19.06 -31.63 9.12
CA GLU A 39 19.58 -30.76 8.06
C GLU A 39 18.55 -29.71 7.61
N ALA A 40 17.28 -30.11 7.43
CA ALA A 40 16.18 -29.20 7.14
C ALA A 40 16.01 -28.13 8.24
N VAL A 41 16.13 -28.54 9.51
CA VAL A 41 16.07 -27.62 10.67
C VAL A 41 17.21 -26.60 10.64
N GLN A 42 18.44 -27.04 10.32
CA GLN A 42 19.57 -26.11 10.16
C GLN A 42 19.38 -25.15 8.97
N HIS A 43 18.81 -25.62 7.87
CA HIS A 43 18.54 -24.74 6.72
C HIS A 43 17.47 -23.70 7.03
N LEU A 44 16.44 -24.05 7.80
CA LEU A 44 15.42 -23.10 8.26
C LEU A 44 15.97 -22.08 9.26
N SER A 45 16.99 -22.45 10.05
CA SER A 45 17.63 -21.51 10.99
C SER A 45 18.56 -20.52 10.30
N LEU A 46 19.18 -20.92 9.18
CA LEU A 46 20.14 -20.09 8.43
C LEU A 46 19.49 -19.29 7.30
N LYS A 47 18.45 -19.82 6.66
CA LYS A 47 17.84 -19.23 5.46
C LYS A 47 16.32 -19.16 5.60
N SER A 48 15.75 -18.08 5.09
CA SER A 48 14.29 -17.95 5.03
C SER A 48 13.67 -18.99 4.09
N ASN A 49 12.42 -19.38 4.35
CA ASN A 49 11.67 -20.30 3.49
C ASN A 49 11.68 -19.88 2.02
N TYR A 50 11.64 -18.56 1.76
CA TYR A 50 11.70 -18.04 0.40
C TYR A 50 13.02 -18.35 -0.29
N GLN A 51 14.14 -18.16 0.40
CA GLN A 51 15.47 -18.46 -0.15
C GLN A 51 15.62 -19.96 -0.42
N ASN A 52 15.11 -20.81 0.48
CA ASN A 52 15.14 -22.27 0.30
C ASN A 52 14.27 -22.71 -0.88
N ILE A 53 13.13 -22.05 -1.11
CA ILE A 53 12.32 -22.25 -2.31
C ILE A 53 13.10 -21.84 -3.56
N LEU A 54 13.73 -20.65 -3.59
CA LEU A 54 14.54 -20.20 -4.72
C LEU A 54 15.68 -21.16 -5.08
N GLU A 55 16.33 -21.74 -4.08
CA GLU A 55 17.43 -22.69 -4.24
C GLU A 55 16.96 -24.13 -4.57
N GLY A 56 15.66 -24.36 -4.75
CA GLY A 56 15.09 -25.66 -5.11
C GLY A 56 14.99 -26.65 -3.95
N ARG A 57 15.28 -26.22 -2.72
CA ARG A 57 15.25 -27.03 -1.48
C ARG A 57 13.88 -27.05 -0.79
N ALA A 58 12.83 -26.60 -1.48
CA ALA A 58 11.47 -26.55 -0.94
C ALA A 58 10.98 -27.95 -0.52
N SER A 59 11.25 -28.96 -1.35
CA SER A 59 10.84 -30.34 -1.13
C SER A 59 11.45 -30.95 0.14
N ASP A 60 12.73 -30.64 0.43
CA ASP A 60 13.46 -31.11 1.61
C ASP A 60 12.90 -30.54 2.92
N LEU A 61 12.20 -29.40 2.82
CA LEU A 61 11.52 -28.73 3.93
C LEU A 61 10.05 -29.14 4.05
N GLY A 62 9.60 -30.13 3.28
CA GLY A 62 8.19 -30.54 3.22
C GLY A 62 7.26 -29.50 2.57
N ILE A 63 7.82 -28.55 1.81
CA ILE A 63 7.07 -27.51 1.11
C ILE A 63 6.77 -28.00 -0.31
N THR A 64 5.62 -28.64 -0.49
CA THR A 64 5.13 -29.09 -1.81
C THR A 64 4.37 -27.96 -2.49
N LEU A 65 5.03 -27.17 -3.34
CA LEU A 65 4.30 -26.35 -4.31
C LEU A 65 4.02 -27.22 -5.54
N GLY A 66 2.78 -27.19 -6.05
CA GLY A 66 2.40 -27.88 -7.29
C GLY A 66 3.25 -27.45 -8.49
N SER A 67 3.07 -28.10 -9.65
CA SER A 67 3.82 -27.88 -10.92
C SER A 67 4.21 -26.41 -11.24
N ASP A 68 3.39 -25.44 -10.84
CA ASP A 68 3.62 -24.01 -11.06
C ASP A 68 4.45 -23.32 -9.96
N GLY A 69 5.10 -24.10 -9.11
CA GLY A 69 5.55 -23.66 -7.79
C GLY A 69 6.62 -22.59 -7.80
N HIS A 70 7.67 -22.81 -8.57
CA HIS A 70 8.87 -21.97 -8.53
C HIS A 70 8.81 -20.86 -9.58
N GLY A 71 8.71 -21.23 -10.86
CA GLY A 71 8.57 -20.28 -11.96
C GLY A 71 7.29 -19.45 -11.87
N GLY A 72 6.17 -20.05 -11.44
CA GLY A 72 4.91 -19.33 -11.29
C GLY A 72 4.89 -18.34 -10.12
N MET A 73 5.70 -18.54 -9.06
CA MET A 73 5.77 -17.56 -7.96
C MET A 73 6.60 -16.33 -8.33
N GLU A 74 7.75 -16.51 -8.98
CA GLU A 74 8.57 -15.39 -9.44
C GLU A 74 7.91 -14.63 -10.60
N VAL A 75 7.25 -15.33 -11.54
CA VAL A 75 6.44 -14.69 -12.59
C VAL A 75 5.26 -13.92 -11.99
N ARG A 76 4.57 -14.47 -10.99
CA ARG A 76 3.49 -13.74 -10.29
C ARG A 76 4.00 -12.50 -9.56
N LYS A 77 5.14 -12.56 -8.87
CA LYS A 77 5.72 -11.41 -8.15
C LYS A 77 6.19 -10.31 -9.09
N THR A 78 6.91 -10.69 -10.14
CA THR A 78 7.43 -9.76 -11.15
C THR A 78 6.29 -9.12 -11.96
N SER A 79 5.31 -9.92 -12.38
CA SER A 79 4.08 -9.44 -13.03
C SER A 79 3.29 -8.50 -12.13
N HIS A 80 3.09 -8.85 -10.86
CA HIS A 80 2.42 -7.99 -9.89
C HIS A 80 3.17 -6.67 -9.68
N LYS A 81 4.51 -6.71 -9.53
CA LYS A 81 5.34 -5.51 -9.38
C LYS A 81 5.27 -4.62 -10.62
N ALA A 82 5.31 -5.19 -11.81
CA ALA A 82 5.20 -4.47 -13.08
C ALA A 82 3.80 -3.86 -13.26
N ALA A 83 2.75 -4.61 -12.96
CA ALA A 83 1.36 -4.14 -13.01
C ALA A 83 1.13 -2.97 -12.05
N GLU A 84 1.62 -3.08 -10.81
CA GLU A 84 1.50 -2.00 -9.83
C GLU A 84 2.35 -0.78 -10.22
N GLN A 85 3.54 -0.97 -10.84
CA GLN A 85 4.30 0.16 -11.37
C GLN A 85 3.55 0.87 -12.50
N LYS A 86 2.98 0.12 -13.45
CA LYS A 86 2.13 0.69 -14.52
C LYS A 86 0.94 1.47 -13.94
N ARG A 87 0.32 0.95 -12.87
CA ARG A 87 -0.75 1.65 -12.15
C ARG A 87 -0.24 2.97 -11.54
N ARG A 88 0.93 2.98 -10.90
CA ARG A 88 1.54 4.21 -10.35
C ARG A 88 1.88 5.23 -11.43
N ASP A 89 2.39 4.79 -12.57
CA ASP A 89 2.75 5.68 -13.69
C ASP A 89 1.50 6.31 -14.32
N SER A 90 0.43 5.52 -14.51
CA SER A 90 -0.88 6.03 -14.94
C SER A 90 -1.45 7.06 -13.95
N LEU A 91 -1.37 6.79 -12.66
CA LEU A 91 -1.81 7.75 -11.64
C LEU A 91 -0.97 9.03 -11.65
N LYS A 92 0.35 8.93 -11.87
CA LYS A 92 1.22 10.10 -12.01
C LYS A 92 0.80 10.94 -13.22
N ALA A 93 0.54 10.31 -14.37
CA ALA A 93 0.07 11.01 -15.57
C ALA A 93 -1.24 11.78 -15.29
N GLY A 94 -2.20 11.17 -14.60
CA GLY A 94 -3.44 11.85 -14.22
C GLY A 94 -3.23 13.08 -13.31
N PHE A 95 -2.24 13.06 -12.41
CA PHE A 95 -1.87 14.25 -11.62
C PHE A 95 -1.15 15.32 -12.45
N ASP A 96 -0.44 14.93 -13.50
CA ASP A 96 0.21 15.88 -14.41
C ASP A 96 -0.85 16.56 -15.31
N ASP A 97 -1.84 15.81 -15.81
CA ASP A 97 -3.00 16.37 -16.52
C ASP A 97 -3.82 17.32 -15.64
N LEU A 98 -4.04 16.93 -14.38
CA LEU A 98 -4.78 17.75 -13.42
C LEU A 98 -4.10 19.13 -13.22
N ARG A 99 -2.77 19.19 -13.23
CA ARG A 99 -2.06 20.47 -13.12
C ARG A 99 -2.42 21.41 -14.26
N LEU A 100 -2.51 20.88 -15.48
CA LEU A 100 -2.81 21.63 -16.71
C LEU A 100 -4.25 22.18 -16.74
N LEU A 101 -5.20 21.45 -16.13
CA LEU A 101 -6.62 21.85 -16.11
C LEU A 101 -6.93 22.92 -15.06
N LEU A 102 -6.12 23.01 -14.01
CA LEU A 102 -6.36 23.94 -12.92
C LEU A 102 -5.78 25.32 -13.22
N PRO A 103 -6.46 26.40 -12.78
CA PRO A 103 -5.84 27.72 -12.78
C PRO A 103 -4.56 27.73 -11.91
N PRO A 104 -3.68 28.73 -12.07
CA PRO A 104 -2.52 28.88 -11.20
C PRO A 104 -2.93 28.90 -9.73
N ILE A 105 -2.35 28.00 -8.94
CA ILE A 105 -2.58 27.86 -7.51
C ILE A 105 -1.53 28.67 -6.77
N THR A 106 -1.95 29.71 -6.08
CA THR A 106 -1.11 30.42 -5.11
C THR A 106 -1.12 29.64 -3.81
N ILE A 107 0.02 29.07 -3.43
CA ILE A 107 0.16 28.42 -2.12
C ILE A 107 0.66 29.50 -1.17
N ASP A 108 -0.21 29.98 -0.27
CA ASP A 108 0.24 30.83 0.83
C ASP A 108 1.10 29.98 1.77
N PRO A 109 2.36 30.39 2.06
CA PRO A 109 3.30 29.57 2.82
C PRO A 109 2.84 29.32 4.27
N GLU A 110 1.89 30.09 4.78
CA GLU A 110 1.31 29.97 6.12
C GLU A 110 0.19 28.90 6.21
N GLU A 111 -0.44 28.52 5.11
CA GLU A 111 -1.53 27.52 5.09
C GLU A 111 -1.03 26.09 4.84
N GLY A 112 0.30 25.94 4.66
CA GLY A 112 1.00 24.68 4.54
C GLY A 112 1.09 23.95 5.89
N GLY A 113 0.02 23.27 6.27
CA GLY A 113 0.05 22.32 7.39
C GLY A 113 1.29 21.41 7.35
N GLU A 114 1.82 21.09 8.53
CA GLU A 114 3.08 20.38 8.82
C GLU A 114 3.71 19.68 7.61
N HIS A 115 4.94 20.09 7.27
CA HIS A 115 5.76 19.48 6.24
C HIS A 115 6.03 18.00 6.59
N ILE A 116 5.20 17.09 6.08
CA ILE A 116 5.41 15.65 6.20
C ILE A 116 6.66 15.30 5.38
N PRO A 117 7.70 14.67 5.98
CA PRO A 117 8.89 14.27 5.25
C PRO A 117 8.54 13.40 4.02
N GLY A 118 9.04 13.78 2.83
CA GLY A 118 8.76 13.10 1.56
C GLY A 118 7.73 13.79 0.65
N THR A 119 7.20 14.96 1.05
CA THR A 119 6.28 15.78 0.24
C THR A 119 6.98 16.77 -0.70
N ALA A 120 8.32 16.79 -0.71
CA ALA A 120 9.08 17.68 -1.58
C ALA A 120 8.74 17.43 -3.07
N PRO A 121 8.58 18.49 -3.88
CA PRO A 121 8.38 18.34 -5.31
C PRO A 121 9.54 17.55 -5.93
N PRO A 122 9.27 16.68 -6.92
CA PRO A 122 10.30 15.82 -7.48
C PRO A 122 11.40 16.67 -8.13
N ARG A 123 12.57 16.70 -7.48
CA ARG A 123 13.83 17.20 -8.05
C ARG A 123 14.42 16.12 -8.95
N GLY A 124 14.07 16.14 -10.23
CA GLY A 124 14.64 15.26 -11.24
C GLY A 124 14.19 15.65 -12.65
N PRO A 125 14.97 15.28 -13.70
CA PRO A 125 14.64 15.59 -15.07
C PRO A 125 13.30 14.96 -15.49
N ALA A 126 12.53 15.70 -16.28
CA ALA A 126 11.15 15.41 -16.63
C ALA A 126 11.02 14.14 -17.49
N ARG A 127 10.68 13.00 -16.87
CA ARG A 127 10.12 11.89 -17.63
C ARG A 127 8.61 12.10 -17.74
N ASN A 128 8.15 12.33 -18.97
CA ASN A 128 6.74 12.43 -19.39
C ASN A 128 6.01 13.77 -19.16
N VAL A 129 6.71 14.91 -19.19
CA VAL A 129 6.04 16.22 -19.25
C VAL A 129 5.77 16.55 -20.74
N PRO A 130 4.53 16.90 -21.13
CA PRO A 130 4.25 17.37 -22.48
C PRO A 130 5.14 18.56 -22.86
N PRO A 131 5.55 18.72 -24.13
CA PRO A 131 6.34 19.89 -24.55
C PRO A 131 5.66 21.19 -24.10
N GLY A 132 6.39 22.03 -23.34
CA GLY A 132 5.86 23.28 -22.76
C GLY A 132 5.39 23.21 -21.30
N GLY A 133 5.36 22.03 -20.67
CA GLY A 133 5.01 21.88 -19.25
C GLY A 133 6.18 22.09 -18.28
N GLU A 134 7.36 22.46 -18.77
CA GLU A 134 8.58 22.61 -17.96
C GLU A 134 8.40 23.68 -16.87
N ASP A 135 7.69 24.76 -17.21
CA ASP A 135 7.48 25.95 -16.39
C ASP A 135 6.00 26.12 -15.98
N HIS A 136 5.27 25.01 -15.85
CA HIS A 136 3.86 25.07 -15.49
C HIS A 136 3.67 25.63 -14.06
N PRO A 137 2.79 26.63 -13.82
CA PRO A 137 2.65 27.30 -12.52
C PRO A 137 2.30 26.32 -11.39
N ASN A 138 1.56 25.25 -11.69
CA ASN A 138 1.19 24.22 -10.71
C ASN A 138 2.20 23.06 -10.57
N ARG A 139 3.38 23.12 -11.19
CA ARG A 139 4.37 22.01 -11.19
C ARG A 139 4.82 21.64 -9.78
N GLY A 140 5.07 22.64 -8.94
CA GLY A 140 5.50 22.47 -7.56
C GLY A 140 4.39 22.12 -6.57
N VAL A 141 3.12 22.11 -7.00
CA VAL A 141 1.97 21.93 -6.11
C VAL A 141 1.86 20.47 -5.68
N SER A 142 1.62 20.27 -4.38
CA SER A 142 1.48 18.95 -3.77
C SER A 142 0.20 18.23 -4.24
N LYS A 143 0.18 16.90 -4.17
CA LYS A 143 -1.01 16.09 -4.56
C LYS A 143 -2.26 16.48 -3.77
N LEU A 144 -2.12 16.71 -2.47
CA LEU A 144 -3.24 17.10 -1.62
C LEU A 144 -3.76 18.49 -2.00
N ALA A 145 -2.86 19.44 -2.21
CA ALA A 145 -3.24 20.79 -2.63
C ALA A 145 -3.95 20.76 -3.99
N LEU A 146 -3.45 19.98 -4.96
CA LEU A 146 -4.13 19.79 -6.25
C LEU A 146 -5.56 19.27 -6.05
N LEU A 147 -5.75 18.23 -5.24
CA LEU A 147 -7.09 17.66 -5.02
C LEU A 147 -8.06 18.65 -4.36
N ARG A 148 -7.60 19.44 -3.38
CA ARG A 148 -8.42 20.48 -2.73
C ARG A 148 -8.87 21.54 -3.75
N HIS A 149 -7.92 22.13 -4.46
CA HIS A 149 -8.20 23.17 -5.46
C HIS A 149 -9.04 22.63 -6.63
N SER A 150 -8.87 21.37 -7.02
CA SER A 150 -9.71 20.73 -8.03
C SER A 150 -11.17 20.68 -7.61
N ASN A 151 -11.45 20.25 -6.37
CA ASN A 151 -12.82 20.16 -5.88
C ASN A 151 -13.48 21.54 -5.82
N GLU A 152 -12.75 22.54 -5.31
CA GLU A 152 -13.22 23.93 -5.29
C GLU A 152 -13.49 24.47 -6.69
N TYR A 153 -12.60 24.16 -7.63
CA TYR A 153 -12.72 24.61 -9.02
C TYR A 153 -13.91 23.96 -9.73
N ILE A 154 -14.17 22.68 -9.49
CA ILE A 154 -15.38 21.99 -10.00
C ILE A 154 -16.63 22.72 -9.49
N VAL A 155 -16.73 23.00 -8.18
CA VAL A 155 -17.89 23.71 -7.61
C VAL A 155 -18.03 25.11 -8.22
N LYS A 156 -16.93 25.83 -8.42
CA LYS A 156 -16.93 27.15 -9.07
C LYS A 156 -17.44 27.09 -10.51
N LEU A 157 -17.03 26.08 -11.27
CA LEU A 157 -17.48 25.86 -12.65
C LEU A 157 -18.97 25.49 -12.69
N SER A 158 -19.45 24.60 -11.81
CA SER A 158 -20.87 24.25 -11.72
C SER A 158 -21.74 25.49 -11.50
N LYS A 159 -21.39 26.35 -10.53
CA LYS A 159 -22.11 27.61 -10.28
C LYS A 159 -22.09 28.56 -11.47
N ARG A 160 -21.00 28.58 -12.26
CA ARG A 160 -20.91 29.40 -13.48
C ARG A 160 -21.84 28.89 -14.56
N ILE A 161 -21.95 27.57 -14.71
CA ILE A 161 -22.87 26.93 -15.65
C ILE A 161 -24.32 27.23 -15.27
N GLU A 162 -24.69 27.03 -14.00
CA GLU A 162 -26.04 27.35 -13.49
C GLU A 162 -26.46 28.79 -13.76
N ARG A 163 -25.58 29.77 -13.49
CA ARG A 163 -25.87 31.19 -13.78
C ARG A 163 -26.05 31.46 -15.26
N ARG A 164 -25.29 30.79 -16.12
CA ARG A 164 -25.43 30.92 -17.58
C ARG A 164 -26.75 30.34 -18.04
N ASP A 165 -27.11 29.17 -17.52
CA ASP A 165 -28.34 28.46 -17.89
C ASP A 165 -29.59 29.18 -17.35
N ALA A 166 -29.48 29.95 -16.27
CA ALA A 166 -30.58 30.77 -15.74
C ALA A 166 -30.88 32.04 -16.55
N VAL A 167 -29.99 32.44 -17.46
CA VAL A 167 -30.11 33.66 -18.29
C VAL A 167 -30.49 33.31 -19.74
N LEU A 168 -30.45 32.02 -20.11
CA LEU A 168 -30.92 31.49 -21.39
C LEU A 168 -32.38 31.05 -21.31
#